data_AF-A0A433UA56-F1
#
_entry.id   AF-A0A433UA56-F1
#
_cell.length_a   1.000
_cell.length_b   1.000
_cell.length_c   1.000
_cell.angle_alpha   90.00
_cell.angle_beta   90.00
_cell.angle_gamma   90.00
#
_symmetry.space_group_name_H-M   'P 1'
#
loop_
_entity.id
_entity.type
_entity.pdbx_description
1 polymer ?
#
loop_
_entity_poly.entity_id
_entity_poly.type
_entity_poly.pdbx_seq_one_letter_code
_entity_poly.pdbx_strand_id
1 'polypeptide(L)'
;MASSLAAENKTMGLVTDKCCLQQCVNKTSKFLQPGDARVNVRAFESKSKGAKSMAVDWREGGVASFHWPCWAELNRATKNPTPAITLSDVERSMILDAMKTAEFHDSDADISAMAKKIADTLKHSIHCIAFTGAGISTAAGIGDFRGIHGKWTERDKVKNYGAKGASKSKKEGGTPVQNLRPTYTHEALAKLQEMGLVKFLISQNTDGLHRLSGIPADKLAELHGNTFVEKCEKCETRFERSFPCRRGIGAFEKKCDKCRINHRTGRRCSEKGCDGYMINTIINFGDYLESDVLSRATAEARLTDAVLVLGSTLRVSPANDLVAMSDGPSRLMICNRQTTPYDAVCKLIGPDDEPMGYRLFGDCDILMRNVMRFVLSPEELCVWEDGRQARMAEYAMKRTAV
;
A
#
# COMPACT_ATOMS: atom_id res chain seq x y z
N MET A 1 16.05 25.40 7.68
CA MET A 1 16.18 23.94 7.50
C MET A 1 15.53 23.16 8.65
N ALA A 2 15.89 23.39 9.93
CA ALA A 2 15.19 22.75 11.08
C ALA A 2 13.74 23.27 11.30
N SER A 3 13.43 24.49 10.82
CA SER A 3 12.13 25.14 11.00
C SER A 3 11.03 24.68 10.05
N SER A 4 11.35 24.14 8.86
CA SER A 4 10.32 23.65 7.91
C SER A 4 9.85 22.24 8.26
N LEU A 5 10.75 21.37 8.75
CA LEU A 5 10.41 20.06 9.33
C LEU A 5 9.53 20.20 10.59
N ALA A 6 9.80 21.21 11.43
CA ALA A 6 8.96 21.51 12.59
C ALA A 6 7.58 22.10 12.20
N ALA A 7 7.48 22.76 11.05
CA ALA A 7 6.23 23.34 10.54
C ALA A 7 5.34 22.29 9.84
N GLU A 8 5.92 21.33 9.11
CA GLU A 8 5.16 20.20 8.52
C GLU A 8 4.65 19.22 9.59
N ASN A 9 5.39 19.05 10.68
CA ASN A 9 4.91 18.28 11.85
C ASN A 9 3.70 18.92 12.55
N LYS A 10 3.42 20.22 12.32
CA LYS A 10 2.27 20.94 12.86
C LYS A 10 0.99 20.76 12.04
N THR A 11 1.09 20.45 10.75
CA THR A 11 -0.05 20.22 9.85
C THR A 11 -0.54 18.77 9.82
N MET A 12 0.25 17.82 10.34
CA MET A 12 -0.12 16.39 10.48
C MET A 12 -0.52 15.99 11.91
N GLY A 13 -1.19 16.85 12.68
CA GLY A 13 -1.88 16.45 13.93
C GLY A 13 -1.14 15.44 14.81
N LEU A 14 0.14 15.65 15.07
CA LEU A 14 0.99 14.72 15.83
C LEU A 14 0.67 14.82 17.32
N VAL A 15 -0.44 14.22 17.71
CA VAL A 15 -0.82 14.02 19.11
C VAL A 15 0.10 12.96 19.70
N THR A 16 0.79 13.28 20.79
CA THR A 16 1.47 12.29 21.63
C THR A 16 0.42 11.36 22.21
N ASP A 17 0.32 10.16 21.65
CA ASP A 17 -0.69 9.22 22.07
C ASP A 17 -0.20 8.42 23.26
N LYS A 18 -1.00 8.35 24.33
CA LYS A 18 -0.71 7.44 25.45
C LYS A 18 -0.92 6.00 24.97
N CYS A 19 0.00 5.11 25.33
CA CYS A 19 -0.17 3.67 25.13
C CYS A 19 -1.46 3.21 25.82
N CYS A 20 -2.30 2.46 25.09
CA CYS A 20 -3.60 1.99 25.54
C CYS A 20 -3.53 0.78 26.48
N LEU A 21 -2.37 0.19 26.73
CA LEU A 21 -2.23 -0.87 27.74
C LEU A 21 -2.14 -0.21 29.13
N GLN A 22 -3.10 -0.48 30.01
CA GLN A 22 -3.14 0.16 31.34
C GLN A 22 -1.86 -0.11 32.14
N GLN A 23 -1.44 -1.38 32.16
CA GLN A 23 -0.16 -1.81 32.71
C GLN A 23 0.92 -1.80 31.62
N CYS A 24 1.18 -0.61 31.06
CA CYS A 24 2.22 -0.43 30.06
C CYS A 24 3.57 -0.97 30.56
N VAL A 25 4.14 -1.92 29.83
CA VAL A 25 5.39 -2.60 30.17
C VAL A 25 6.63 -1.86 29.65
N ASN A 26 6.44 -0.80 28.85
CA ASN A 26 7.56 0.02 28.40
C ASN A 26 8.15 0.82 29.57
N LYS A 27 9.43 0.58 29.86
CA LYS A 27 10.13 1.16 31.02
C LYS A 27 10.49 2.63 30.83
N THR A 28 10.59 3.09 29.58
CA THR A 28 11.10 4.42 29.25
C THR A 28 10.01 5.50 29.26
N SER A 29 8.85 5.23 28.68
CA SER A 29 7.74 6.19 28.61
C SER A 29 6.40 5.50 28.37
N LYS A 30 5.33 6.05 28.94
CA LYS A 30 3.94 5.63 28.65
C LYS A 30 3.35 6.33 27.42
N PHE A 31 4.04 7.32 26.88
CA PHE A 31 3.64 8.06 25.68
C PHE A 31 4.32 7.48 24.43
N LEU A 32 3.63 7.56 23.31
CA LEU A 32 4.10 7.21 21.97
C LEU A 32 4.40 8.52 21.24
N GLN A 33 5.66 8.76 20.94
CA GLN A 33 6.07 9.88 20.10
C GLN A 33 5.90 9.52 18.61
N PRO A 34 5.76 10.51 17.71
CA PRO A 34 5.59 10.29 16.28
C PRO A 34 6.62 9.38 15.60
N GLY A 35 7.88 9.41 16.08
CA GLY A 35 8.99 8.58 15.59
C GLY A 35 9.26 7.30 16.40
N ASP A 36 8.43 7.00 17.40
CA ASP A 36 8.57 5.77 18.19
C ASP A 36 7.96 4.57 17.45
N ALA A 37 8.58 3.41 17.68
CA ALA A 37 8.01 2.13 17.27
C ALA A 37 6.66 1.89 17.98
N ARG A 38 5.61 1.68 17.19
CA ARG A 38 4.24 1.56 17.69
C ARG A 38 3.39 0.59 16.87
N VAL A 39 2.29 0.16 17.46
CA VAL A 39 1.25 -0.64 16.81
C VAL A 39 -0.09 0.06 16.99
N ASN A 40 -0.78 0.29 15.89
CA ASN A 40 -2.13 0.83 15.85
C ASN A 40 -3.08 -0.30 15.45
N VAL A 41 -4.18 -0.43 16.17
CA VAL A 41 -5.14 -1.51 15.94
C VAL A 41 -6.56 -0.99 16.06
N ARG A 42 -7.50 -1.78 15.56
CA ARG A 42 -8.92 -1.52 15.73
C ARG A 42 -9.71 -2.82 15.92
N ALA A 43 -10.39 -2.94 17.05
CA ALA A 43 -11.39 -3.97 17.31
C ALA A 43 -12.76 -3.51 16.81
N PHE A 44 -13.53 -4.43 16.22
CA PHE A 44 -14.90 -4.14 15.75
C PHE A 44 -15.98 -4.55 16.73
N GLU A 45 -15.67 -5.46 17.65
CA GLU A 45 -16.53 -5.73 18.79
C GLU A 45 -16.63 -4.49 19.69
N SER A 46 -17.86 -4.02 19.92
CA SER A 46 -18.12 -2.85 20.77
C SER A 46 -18.28 -3.28 22.22
N LYS A 47 -17.82 -2.44 23.16
CA LYS A 47 -17.98 -2.61 24.62
C LYS A 47 -19.35 -3.19 24.95
N SER A 48 -19.40 -4.42 25.46
CA SER A 48 -20.58 -4.91 26.15
C SER A 48 -20.85 -3.98 27.34
N LYS A 49 -22.07 -3.42 27.42
CA LYS A 49 -22.53 -2.67 28.60
C LYS A 49 -22.31 -3.57 29.84
N GLY A 50 -21.30 -3.27 30.66
CA GLY A 50 -21.04 -4.00 31.91
C GLY A 50 -19.60 -4.41 32.21
N ALA A 51 -18.63 -4.25 31.30
CA ALA A 51 -17.23 -4.58 31.60
C ALA A 51 -16.63 -3.59 32.60
N LYS A 52 -16.35 -4.05 33.84
CA LYS A 52 -15.54 -3.31 34.82
C LYS A 52 -14.07 -3.67 34.62
N SER A 53 -13.23 -2.63 34.52
CA SER A 53 -11.76 -2.64 34.33
C SER A 53 -11.25 -3.55 33.21
N MET A 54 -11.05 -2.98 32.02
CA MET A 54 -10.35 -3.64 30.92
C MET A 54 -8.84 -3.37 31.02
N ALA A 55 -8.00 -4.34 30.64
CA ALA A 55 -6.56 -4.18 30.49
C ALA A 55 -6.19 -3.16 29.40
N VAL A 56 -7.10 -2.94 28.44
CA VAL A 56 -6.92 -2.02 27.31
C VAL A 56 -7.89 -0.85 27.38
N ASP A 57 -7.34 0.37 27.32
CA ASP A 57 -8.06 1.63 27.17
C ASP A 57 -8.48 1.84 25.70
N TRP A 58 -9.48 1.09 25.24
CA TRP A 58 -10.06 1.24 23.90
C TRP A 58 -10.72 2.61 23.72
N ARG A 59 -10.30 3.32 22.68
CA ARG A 59 -10.85 4.63 22.28
C ARG A 59 -12.11 4.46 21.45
N GLU A 60 -12.74 5.58 21.09
CA GLU A 60 -13.92 5.60 20.23
C GLU A 60 -13.68 4.83 18.92
N GLY A 61 -14.70 4.10 18.46
CA GLY A 61 -14.60 3.29 17.24
C GLY A 61 -13.72 2.03 17.37
N GLY A 62 -13.32 1.67 18.60
CA GLY A 62 -12.54 0.47 18.91
C GLY A 62 -11.06 0.59 18.60
N VAL A 63 -10.53 1.81 18.48
CA VAL A 63 -9.13 2.08 18.14
C VAL A 63 -8.24 2.02 19.39
N ALA A 64 -7.03 1.48 19.26
CA ALA A 64 -6.01 1.52 20.31
C ALA A 64 -4.60 1.59 19.72
N SER A 65 -3.68 2.18 20.48
CA SER A 65 -2.26 2.33 20.11
C SER A 65 -1.36 1.82 21.21
N PHE A 66 -0.29 1.10 20.85
CA PHE A 66 0.59 0.43 21.81
C PHE A 66 2.06 0.58 21.44
N HIS A 67 2.94 0.57 22.43
CA HIS A 67 4.33 0.21 22.19
C HIS A 67 4.40 -1.24 21.70
N TRP A 68 5.40 -1.58 20.89
CA TRP A 68 5.61 -2.95 20.40
C TRP A 68 5.66 -4.01 21.53
N PRO A 69 6.41 -3.81 22.63
CA PRO A 69 6.44 -4.79 23.73
C PRO A 69 5.08 -4.96 24.40
N CYS A 70 4.32 -3.88 24.55
CA CYS A 70 2.97 -3.90 25.12
C CYS A 70 2.02 -4.72 24.25
N TRP A 71 2.05 -4.51 22.92
CA TRP A 71 1.25 -5.29 21.99
C TRP A 71 1.65 -6.78 21.97
N ALA A 72 2.95 -7.06 22.02
CA ALA A 72 3.47 -8.43 22.06
C ALA A 72 3.04 -9.18 23.33
N GLU A 73 3.09 -8.53 24.49
CA GLU A 73 2.62 -9.11 25.76
C GLU A 73 1.10 -9.33 25.75
N LEU A 74 0.34 -8.38 25.22
CA LEU A 74 -1.11 -8.50 25.08
C LEU A 74 -1.50 -9.70 24.19
N ASN A 75 -0.79 -9.88 23.06
CA ASN A 75 -1.00 -11.03 22.18
C ASN A 75 -0.64 -12.36 22.86
N ARG A 76 0.44 -12.40 23.65
CA ARG A 76 0.79 -13.60 24.45
C ARG A 76 -0.31 -13.94 25.45
N ALA A 77 -0.84 -12.94 26.15
CA ALA A 77 -1.90 -13.10 27.15
C ALA A 77 -3.20 -13.70 26.56
N THR A 78 -3.49 -13.51 25.26
CA THR A 78 -4.64 -14.16 24.60
C THR A 78 -4.53 -15.67 24.48
N LYS A 79 -3.31 -16.22 24.53
CA LYS A 79 -3.06 -17.68 24.46
C LYS A 79 -2.74 -18.23 25.84
N ASN A 80 -1.82 -17.56 26.53
CA ASN A 80 -1.31 -17.95 27.85
C ASN A 80 -1.49 -16.77 28.81
N PRO A 81 -2.55 -16.75 29.63
CA PRO A 81 -2.76 -15.69 30.61
C PRO A 81 -1.54 -15.51 31.52
N THR A 82 -1.11 -14.28 31.73
CA THR A 82 -0.01 -13.95 32.65
C THR A 82 -0.56 -13.26 33.90
N PRO A 83 0.09 -13.35 35.07
CA PRO A 83 -0.34 -12.62 36.27
C PRO A 83 -0.43 -11.10 36.06
N ALA A 84 0.35 -10.57 35.10
CA ALA A 84 0.37 -9.15 34.75
C ALA A 84 -0.80 -8.73 33.85
N ILE A 85 -1.32 -9.62 33.00
CA ILE A 85 -2.44 -9.32 32.09
C ILE A 85 -3.49 -10.43 32.18
N THR A 86 -4.55 -10.16 32.94
CA THR A 86 -5.77 -10.99 32.96
C THR A 86 -6.79 -10.39 32.01
N LEU A 87 -7.25 -11.20 31.05
CA LEU A 87 -8.22 -10.79 30.03
C LEU A 87 -9.55 -11.48 30.25
N SER A 88 -10.64 -10.73 30.27
CA SER A 88 -11.99 -11.29 30.13
C SER A 88 -12.20 -11.92 28.74
N ASP A 89 -13.22 -12.78 28.60
CA ASP A 89 -13.54 -13.39 27.30
C ASP A 89 -13.85 -12.35 26.22
N VAL A 90 -14.53 -11.26 26.61
CA VAL A 90 -14.83 -10.13 25.72
C VAL A 90 -13.54 -9.44 25.26
N GLU A 91 -12.61 -9.18 26.18
CA GLU A 91 -11.32 -8.56 25.82
C GLU A 91 -10.49 -9.46 24.93
N ARG A 92 -10.44 -10.76 25.23
CA ARG A 92 -9.74 -11.72 24.40
C ARG A 92 -10.28 -11.71 22.98
N SER A 93 -11.61 -11.70 22.81
CA SER A 93 -12.25 -11.61 21.50
C SER A 93 -11.91 -10.30 20.78
N MET A 94 -12.01 -9.16 21.47
CA MET A 94 -11.63 -7.85 20.93
C MET A 94 -10.17 -7.79 20.46
N ILE A 95 -9.24 -8.36 21.24
CA ILE A 95 -7.81 -8.39 20.88
C ILE A 95 -7.59 -9.28 19.65
N LEU A 96 -8.19 -10.48 19.62
CA LEU A 96 -8.09 -11.38 18.46
C LEU A 96 -8.65 -10.75 17.18
N ASP A 97 -9.70 -9.94 17.30
CA ASP A 97 -10.23 -9.16 16.17
C ASP A 97 -9.28 -8.03 15.76
N ALA A 98 -8.74 -7.29 16.74
CA ALA A 98 -7.77 -6.22 16.52
C ALA A 98 -6.45 -6.70 15.89
N MET A 99 -6.04 -7.96 16.13
CA MET A 99 -4.89 -8.56 15.46
C MET A 99 -5.03 -8.59 13.93
N LYS A 100 -6.27 -8.65 13.40
CA LYS A 100 -6.51 -8.67 11.95
C LYS A 100 -6.30 -7.31 11.29
N THR A 101 -6.31 -6.24 12.07
CA THR A 101 -6.21 -4.85 11.62
C THR A 101 -4.91 -4.18 12.04
N ALA A 102 -4.02 -4.92 12.73
CA ALA A 102 -2.80 -4.36 13.29
C ALA A 102 -1.89 -3.75 12.21
N GLU A 103 -1.65 -2.46 12.37
CA GLU A 103 -0.70 -1.66 11.59
C GLU A 103 0.49 -1.34 12.50
N PHE A 104 1.67 -1.77 12.09
CA PHE A 104 2.92 -1.58 12.79
C PHE A 104 3.68 -0.41 12.16
N HIS A 105 4.46 0.27 13.00
CA HIS A 105 5.39 1.31 12.62
C HIS A 105 6.70 1.06 13.37
N ASP A 106 7.80 0.97 12.63
CA ASP A 106 9.16 0.95 13.13
C ASP A 106 9.57 2.36 13.59
N SER A 107 10.63 2.45 14.39
CA SER A 107 11.15 3.75 14.82
C SER A 107 11.81 4.50 13.67
N ASP A 108 11.92 5.83 13.77
CA ASP A 108 12.63 6.63 12.77
C ASP A 108 14.09 6.19 12.59
N ALA A 109 14.73 5.73 13.67
CA ALA A 109 16.10 5.20 13.63
C ALA A 109 16.17 3.89 12.82
N ASP A 110 15.24 2.96 13.06
CA ASP A 110 15.16 1.70 12.32
C ASP A 110 14.81 1.93 10.85
N ILE A 111 13.88 2.86 10.57
CA ILE A 111 13.53 3.28 9.21
C ILE A 111 14.75 3.83 8.49
N SER A 112 15.52 4.73 9.12
CA SER A 112 16.71 5.32 8.51
C SER A 112 17.80 4.27 8.25
N ALA A 113 18.05 3.39 9.22
CA ALA A 113 19.01 2.29 9.06
C ALA A 113 18.62 1.34 7.92
N MET A 114 17.33 0.99 7.83
CA MET A 114 16.83 0.11 6.77
C MET A 114 16.82 0.79 5.40
N ALA A 115 16.47 2.08 5.34
CA ALA A 115 16.50 2.86 4.12
C ALA A 115 17.91 2.90 3.51
N LYS A 116 18.94 2.97 4.34
CA LYS A 116 20.34 2.86 3.89
C LYS A 116 20.61 1.51 3.22
N LYS A 117 20.23 0.40 3.86
CA LYS A 117 20.39 -0.96 3.28
C LYS A 117 19.64 -1.14 1.96
N ILE A 118 18.42 -0.57 1.88
CA ILE A 118 17.62 -0.59 0.65
C ILE A 118 18.30 0.24 -0.45
N ALA A 119 18.77 1.45 -0.13
CA ALA A 119 19.50 2.28 -1.08
C ALA A 119 20.78 1.61 -1.58
N ASP A 120 21.53 0.95 -0.70
CA ASP A 120 22.72 0.18 -1.07
C ASP A 120 22.33 -1.00 -1.97
N THR A 121 21.25 -1.71 -1.66
CA THR A 121 20.75 -2.81 -2.52
C THR A 121 20.36 -2.30 -3.90
N LEU A 122 19.63 -1.18 -4.00
CA LEU A 122 19.23 -0.57 -5.27
C LEU A 122 20.43 -0.18 -6.13
N LYS A 123 21.50 0.35 -5.51
CA LYS A 123 22.72 0.76 -6.23
C LYS A 123 23.53 -0.40 -6.78
N HIS A 124 23.48 -1.57 -6.13
CA HIS A 124 24.30 -2.73 -6.48
C HIS A 124 23.51 -3.83 -7.21
N SER A 125 22.17 -3.82 -7.17
CA SER A 125 21.35 -4.75 -7.94
C SER A 125 21.48 -4.50 -9.43
N ILE A 126 21.57 -5.58 -10.20
CA ILE A 126 21.61 -5.57 -11.66
C ILE A 126 20.20 -5.37 -12.21
N HIS A 127 19.20 -6.05 -11.63
CA HIS A 127 17.83 -6.06 -12.13
C HIS A 127 16.81 -5.98 -10.99
N CYS A 128 16.72 -4.80 -10.36
CA CYS A 128 15.70 -4.57 -9.35
C CYS A 128 14.32 -4.31 -9.99
N ILE A 129 13.29 -4.97 -9.47
CA ILE A 129 11.88 -4.66 -9.78
C ILE A 129 11.18 -4.05 -8.57
N ALA A 130 10.20 -3.18 -8.82
CA ALA A 130 9.30 -2.68 -7.78
C ALA A 130 7.94 -3.37 -7.88
N PHE A 131 7.36 -3.74 -6.74
CA PHE A 131 6.00 -4.27 -6.64
C PHE A 131 5.15 -3.37 -5.75
N THR A 132 4.01 -2.89 -6.25
CA THR A 132 3.22 -1.88 -5.53
C THR A 132 1.75 -2.27 -5.34
N GLY A 133 1.22 -1.90 -4.18
CA GLY A 133 -0.20 -2.05 -3.84
C GLY A 133 -0.82 -0.75 -3.32
N ALA A 134 -2.09 -0.82 -2.90
CA ALA A 134 -2.88 0.38 -2.62
C ALA A 134 -2.31 1.26 -1.48
N GLY A 135 -1.46 0.69 -0.62
CA GLY A 135 -0.81 1.38 0.48
C GLY A 135 -0.03 2.62 0.04
N ILE A 136 0.60 2.59 -1.15
CA ILE A 136 1.40 3.73 -1.65
C ILE A 136 0.53 4.93 -2.07
N SER A 137 -0.76 4.72 -2.27
CA SER A 137 -1.72 5.74 -2.72
C SER A 137 -2.55 6.32 -1.57
N THR A 138 -2.39 5.81 -0.35
CA THR A 138 -3.19 6.24 0.82
C THR A 138 -2.99 7.72 1.15
N ALA A 139 -1.75 8.21 1.09
CA ALA A 139 -1.42 9.62 1.29
C ALA A 139 -2.01 10.55 0.21
N ALA A 140 -2.39 10.03 -0.97
CA ALA A 140 -3.10 10.81 -1.99
C ALA A 140 -4.60 10.96 -1.68
N GLY A 141 -5.11 10.31 -0.63
CA GLY A 141 -6.52 10.32 -0.25
C GLY A 141 -7.34 9.15 -0.83
N ILE A 142 -6.69 8.12 -1.39
CA ILE A 142 -7.38 6.85 -1.67
C ILE A 142 -7.46 6.05 -0.37
N GLY A 143 -8.66 5.66 0.06
CA GLY A 143 -8.77 4.63 1.08
C GLY A 143 -8.14 3.33 0.57
N ASP A 144 -7.33 2.66 1.39
CA ASP A 144 -6.79 1.35 1.02
C ASP A 144 -7.89 0.27 1.07
N PHE A 145 -7.48 -0.97 0.86
CA PHE A 145 -8.38 -2.12 0.85
C PHE A 145 -8.44 -2.86 2.19
N ARG A 146 -7.34 -2.92 2.95
CA ARG A 146 -7.16 -3.87 4.07
C ARG A 146 -6.63 -3.25 5.37
N GLY A 147 -6.25 -1.97 5.37
CA GLY A 147 -5.87 -1.25 6.58
C GLY A 147 -7.03 -1.11 7.56
N ILE A 148 -6.80 -0.41 8.66
CA ILE A 148 -7.76 -0.21 9.76
C ILE A 148 -9.11 0.37 9.27
N HIS A 149 -9.05 1.14 8.18
CA HIS A 149 -10.20 1.77 7.51
C HIS A 149 -10.40 1.29 6.06
N GLY A 150 -9.75 0.18 5.68
CA GLY A 150 -9.75 -0.32 4.32
C GLY A 150 -11.12 -0.79 3.83
N LYS A 151 -11.39 -0.66 2.52
CA LYS A 151 -12.70 -1.00 1.93
C LYS A 151 -13.16 -2.43 2.21
N TRP A 152 -12.26 -3.42 2.10
CA TRP A 152 -12.59 -4.82 2.43
C TRP A 152 -12.67 -5.04 3.93
N THR A 153 -11.85 -4.35 4.73
CA THR A 153 -11.98 -4.36 6.20
C THR A 153 -13.39 -3.92 6.61
N GLU A 154 -13.91 -2.82 6.04
CA GLU A 154 -15.29 -2.35 6.28
C GLU A 154 -16.35 -3.31 5.72
N ARG A 155 -16.11 -3.97 4.57
CA ARG A 155 -17.05 -4.97 4.03
C ARG A 155 -17.12 -6.23 4.89
N ASP A 156 -15.97 -6.72 5.34
CA ASP A 156 -15.87 -7.90 6.22
C ASP A 156 -16.57 -7.62 7.56
N LYS A 157 -16.55 -6.37 8.06
CA LYS A 157 -17.36 -5.96 9.22
C LYS A 157 -18.85 -6.12 9.02
N VAL A 158 -19.37 -5.58 7.91
CA VAL A 158 -20.80 -5.67 7.60
C VAL A 158 -21.22 -7.14 7.49
N LYS A 159 -20.37 -7.97 6.88
CA LYS A 159 -20.63 -9.41 6.73
C LYS A 159 -20.63 -10.14 8.08
N ASN A 160 -19.67 -9.85 8.97
CA ASN A 160 -19.46 -10.62 10.20
C ASN A 160 -20.28 -10.13 11.39
N TYR A 161 -20.61 -8.83 11.45
CA TYR A 161 -21.23 -8.19 12.63
C TYR A 161 -22.53 -7.41 12.30
N GLY A 162 -22.99 -7.45 11.04
CA GLY A 162 -24.19 -6.74 10.58
C GLY A 162 -24.04 -5.21 10.56
N ALA A 163 -25.15 -4.50 10.31
CA ALA A 163 -25.16 -3.04 10.19
C ALA A 163 -24.73 -2.29 11.48
N LYS A 164 -24.74 -2.95 12.64
CA LYS A 164 -24.28 -2.40 13.93
C LYS A 164 -22.74 -2.41 14.07
N GLY A 165 -22.03 -3.26 13.34
CA GLY A 165 -20.56 -3.28 13.30
C GLY A 165 -19.96 -2.34 12.25
N ALA A 166 -20.79 -1.74 11.40
CA ALA A 166 -20.37 -0.69 10.48
C ALA A 166 -20.21 0.62 11.25
N SER A 167 -19.04 1.25 11.12
CA SER A 167 -18.85 2.63 11.57
C SER A 167 -19.89 3.54 10.91
N LYS A 168 -20.62 4.33 11.70
CA LYS A 168 -21.38 5.49 11.21
C LYS A 168 -20.47 6.63 10.73
N SER A 169 -19.16 6.40 10.61
CA SER A 169 -18.28 7.33 9.88
C SER A 169 -18.98 7.62 8.57
N LYS A 170 -19.30 8.91 8.35
CA LYS A 170 -19.71 9.40 7.04
C LYS A 170 -18.82 8.70 6.02
N LYS A 171 -19.38 8.27 4.88
CA LYS A 171 -18.56 8.05 3.69
C LYS A 171 -17.83 9.37 3.47
N GLU A 172 -16.66 9.56 4.07
CA GLU A 172 -15.72 10.57 3.65
C GLU A 172 -15.49 10.18 2.19
N GLY A 173 -16.11 10.94 1.31
CA GLY A 173 -16.04 10.69 -0.12
C GLY A 173 -14.58 10.79 -0.46
N GLY A 174 -13.90 9.64 -0.56
CA GLY A 174 -12.48 9.60 -0.90
C GLY A 174 -12.26 10.44 -2.14
N THR A 175 -11.10 11.11 -2.19
CA THR A 175 -10.76 12.02 -3.28
C THR A 175 -11.09 11.35 -4.61
N PRO A 176 -11.92 11.97 -5.48
CA PRO A 176 -12.24 11.39 -6.76
C PRO A 176 -10.96 11.00 -7.51
N VAL A 177 -10.95 9.85 -8.18
CA VAL A 177 -9.71 9.29 -8.77
C VAL A 177 -9.01 10.26 -9.73
N GLN A 178 -9.77 11.11 -10.43
CA GLN A 178 -9.25 12.17 -11.30
C GLN A 178 -8.53 13.30 -10.56
N ASN A 179 -8.82 13.48 -9.27
CA ASN A 179 -8.20 14.50 -8.42
C ASN A 179 -7.00 13.96 -7.65
N LEU A 180 -6.76 12.65 -7.66
CA LEU A 180 -5.57 12.06 -7.05
C LEU A 180 -4.30 12.54 -7.77
N ARG A 181 -3.23 12.72 -7.00
CA ARG A 181 -1.89 13.05 -7.52
C ARG A 181 -0.87 12.03 -7.02
N PRO A 182 0.21 11.78 -7.77
CA PRO A 182 1.30 10.91 -7.34
C PRO A 182 1.76 11.28 -5.93
N THR A 183 1.89 10.27 -5.06
CA THR A 183 2.52 10.46 -3.74
C THR A 183 4.04 10.54 -3.88
N TYR A 184 4.73 10.84 -2.78
CA TYR A 184 6.19 10.86 -2.81
C TYR A 184 6.77 9.52 -3.29
N THR A 185 6.18 8.41 -2.84
CA THR A 185 6.56 7.06 -3.28
C THR A 185 6.46 6.89 -4.80
N HIS A 186 5.41 7.40 -5.44
CA HIS A 186 5.27 7.30 -6.90
C HIS A 186 6.36 8.10 -7.62
N GLU A 187 6.61 9.35 -7.17
CA GLU A 187 7.66 10.19 -7.75
C GLU A 187 9.05 9.58 -7.55
N ALA A 188 9.32 9.02 -6.37
CA ALA A 188 10.57 8.34 -6.08
C ALA A 188 10.79 7.12 -6.99
N LEU A 189 9.75 6.30 -7.21
CA LEU A 189 9.83 5.17 -8.13
C LEU A 189 10.06 5.61 -9.59
N ALA A 190 9.42 6.69 -10.03
CA ALA A 190 9.67 7.27 -11.33
C ALA A 190 11.14 7.73 -11.46
N LYS A 191 11.68 8.41 -10.44
CA LYS A 191 13.08 8.85 -10.43
C LYS A 191 14.05 7.68 -10.38
N LEU A 192 13.81 6.66 -9.57
CA LEU A 192 14.64 5.46 -9.51
C LEU A 192 14.65 4.71 -10.85
N GLN A 193 13.53 4.69 -11.57
CA GLN A 193 13.47 4.09 -12.90
C GLN A 193 14.17 4.95 -13.97
N GLU A 194 14.08 6.27 -13.88
CA GLU A 194 14.85 7.22 -14.72
C GLU A 194 16.36 7.00 -14.55
N MET A 195 16.82 6.80 -13.30
CA MET A 195 18.21 6.48 -12.97
C MET A 195 18.62 5.05 -13.33
N GLY A 196 17.67 4.22 -13.79
CA GLY A 196 17.91 2.81 -14.09
C GLY A 196 18.15 1.92 -12.88
N LEU A 197 17.87 2.38 -11.66
CA LEU A 197 17.99 1.58 -10.43
C LEU A 197 16.81 0.63 -10.23
N VAL A 198 15.63 1.00 -10.72
CA VAL A 198 14.46 0.10 -10.83
C VAL A 198 14.22 -0.16 -12.32
N LYS A 199 14.31 -1.42 -12.76
CA LYS A 199 14.18 -1.78 -14.18
C LYS A 199 12.74 -1.87 -14.63
N PHE A 200 11.89 -2.39 -13.76
CA PHE A 200 10.49 -2.65 -14.08
C PHE A 200 9.58 -2.46 -12.86
N LEU A 201 8.35 -2.01 -13.08
CA LEU A 201 7.35 -1.86 -12.04
C LEU A 201 6.16 -2.79 -12.28
N ILE A 202 5.79 -3.55 -11.26
CA ILE A 202 4.60 -4.37 -11.20
C ILE A 202 3.62 -3.72 -10.22
N SER A 203 2.40 -3.44 -10.67
CA SER A 203 1.40 -2.73 -9.88
C SER A 203 0.08 -3.49 -9.80
N GLN A 204 -0.46 -3.58 -8.58
CA GLN A 204 -1.83 -4.01 -8.31
C GLN A 204 -2.82 -2.83 -8.33
N ASN A 205 -2.32 -1.60 -8.43
CA ASN A 205 -3.12 -0.39 -8.34
C ASN A 205 -3.78 -0.05 -9.67
N THR A 206 -5.04 0.39 -9.58
CA THR A 206 -5.85 0.80 -10.73
C THR A 206 -6.02 2.31 -10.83
N ASP A 207 -5.40 3.08 -9.93
CA ASP A 207 -5.55 4.53 -9.81
C ASP A 207 -4.85 5.34 -10.92
N GLY A 208 -3.97 4.70 -11.70
CA GLY A 208 -3.23 5.30 -12.80
C GLY A 208 -2.23 6.37 -12.35
N LEU A 209 -1.77 6.35 -11.10
CA LEU A 209 -0.81 7.31 -10.58
C LEU A 209 0.63 7.04 -11.03
N HIS A 210 1.00 5.78 -11.27
CA HIS A 210 2.32 5.43 -11.83
C HIS A 210 2.55 6.06 -13.20
N ARG A 211 1.61 5.88 -14.14
CA ARG A 211 1.69 6.54 -15.46
C ARG A 211 1.72 8.06 -15.33
N LEU A 212 0.84 8.61 -14.48
CA LEU A 212 0.78 10.06 -14.26
C LEU A 212 2.10 10.62 -13.72
N SER A 213 2.81 9.86 -12.87
CA SER A 213 4.12 10.23 -12.33
C SER A 213 5.25 10.25 -13.37
N GLY A 214 5.02 9.68 -14.56
CA GLY A 214 5.97 9.64 -15.67
C GLY A 214 6.57 8.25 -15.95
N ILE A 215 6.11 7.20 -15.27
CA ILE A 215 6.58 5.83 -15.54
C ILE A 215 6.08 5.38 -16.92
N PRO A 216 6.99 5.02 -17.85
CA PRO A 216 6.64 4.51 -19.18
C PRO A 216 5.84 3.21 -19.12
N ALA A 217 4.85 3.08 -20.01
CA ALA A 217 3.95 1.93 -20.06
C ALA A 217 4.64 0.60 -20.47
N ASP A 218 5.76 0.68 -21.19
CA ASP A 218 6.59 -0.47 -21.56
C ASP A 218 7.42 -1.00 -20.38
N LYS A 219 7.63 -0.19 -19.33
CA LYS A 219 8.31 -0.55 -18.07
C LYS A 219 7.37 -0.74 -16.88
N LEU A 220 6.07 -0.92 -17.16
CA LEU A 220 5.01 -1.04 -16.16
C LEU A 220 4.05 -2.18 -16.51
N ALA A 221 3.80 -3.07 -15.55
CA ALA A 221 2.71 -4.04 -15.60
C ALA A 221 1.59 -3.67 -14.62
N GLU A 222 0.44 -3.25 -15.16
CA GLU A 222 -0.76 -2.90 -14.39
C GLU A 222 -1.67 -4.12 -14.29
N LEU A 223 -1.36 -5.03 -13.37
CA LEU A 223 -1.98 -6.37 -13.30
C LEU A 223 -3.50 -6.31 -13.17
N HIS A 224 -4.02 -5.32 -12.45
CA HIS A 224 -5.45 -5.15 -12.22
C HIS A 224 -6.13 -4.14 -13.15
N GLY A 225 -5.41 -3.70 -14.18
CA GLY A 225 -5.83 -2.66 -15.12
C GLY A 225 -5.62 -1.25 -14.60
N ASN A 226 -6.06 -0.27 -15.39
CA ASN A 226 -5.94 1.16 -15.07
C ASN A 226 -7.26 1.87 -15.36
N THR A 227 -7.73 2.67 -14.40
CA THR A 227 -8.99 3.39 -14.47
C THR A 227 -9.06 4.36 -15.66
N PHE A 228 -7.91 4.81 -16.15
CA PHE A 228 -7.77 5.75 -17.26
C PHE A 228 -7.43 5.08 -18.59
N VAL A 229 -7.36 3.75 -18.63
CA VAL A 229 -7.03 3.00 -19.85
C VAL A 229 -8.21 2.14 -20.29
N GLU A 230 -8.56 2.27 -21.56
CA GLU A 230 -9.47 1.37 -22.26
C GLU A 230 -8.75 0.69 -23.43
N LYS A 231 -9.20 -0.50 -23.81
CA LYS A 231 -8.66 -1.25 -24.95
C LYS A 231 -9.76 -1.65 -25.93
N CYS A 232 -9.43 -1.76 -27.21
CA CYS A 232 -10.38 -2.24 -28.20
C CYS A 232 -10.59 -3.76 -28.05
N GLU A 233 -11.83 -4.24 -28.06
CA GLU A 233 -12.12 -5.69 -28.02
C GLU A 233 -11.81 -6.42 -29.33
N LYS A 234 -11.43 -5.70 -30.40
CA LYS A 234 -11.15 -6.26 -31.74
C LYS A 234 -9.66 -6.16 -32.11
N CYS A 235 -9.08 -4.97 -32.11
CA CYS A 235 -7.68 -4.74 -32.49
C CYS A 235 -6.72 -4.63 -31.29
N GLU A 236 -7.24 -4.74 -30.06
CA GLU A 236 -6.49 -4.68 -28.79
C GLU A 236 -5.73 -3.38 -28.49
N THR A 237 -5.73 -2.40 -29.40
CA THR A 237 -5.12 -1.08 -29.18
C THR A 237 -5.63 -0.46 -27.88
N ARG A 238 -4.69 -0.02 -27.04
CA ARG A 238 -4.93 0.63 -25.75
C ARG A 238 -4.91 2.14 -25.90
N PHE A 239 -5.84 2.80 -25.24
CA PHE A 239 -5.96 4.26 -25.21
C PHE A 239 -5.97 4.73 -23.76
N GLU A 240 -5.03 5.59 -23.42
CA GLU A 240 -5.03 6.33 -22.17
C GLU A 240 -5.88 7.60 -22.32
N ARG A 241 -6.68 7.90 -21.31
CA ARG A 241 -7.63 9.01 -21.28
C ARG A 241 -7.34 9.91 -20.09
N SER A 242 -7.68 11.19 -20.19
CA SER A 242 -7.66 12.13 -19.06
C SER A 242 -8.79 11.88 -18.06
N PHE A 243 -9.81 11.11 -18.44
CA PHE A 243 -10.97 10.79 -17.62
C PHE A 243 -11.08 9.29 -17.29
N PRO A 244 -11.75 8.93 -16.17
CA PRO A 244 -12.02 7.53 -15.83
C PRO A 244 -12.84 6.81 -16.91
N CYS A 245 -12.30 5.71 -17.44
CA CYS A 245 -12.91 4.83 -18.43
C CYS A 245 -13.99 3.92 -17.80
N ARG A 246 -15.04 4.53 -17.25
CA ARG A 246 -16.17 3.80 -16.65
C ARG A 246 -17.09 3.19 -17.72
N ARG A 247 -17.97 2.26 -17.29
CA ARG A 247 -19.09 1.77 -18.10
C ARG A 247 -19.91 2.96 -18.61
N GLY A 248 -20.13 3.02 -19.92
CA GLY A 248 -20.96 4.04 -20.54
C GLY A 248 -22.45 3.71 -20.38
N ILE A 249 -23.25 4.75 -20.17
CA ILE A 249 -24.70 4.68 -20.37
C ILE A 249 -24.92 4.37 -21.87
N GLY A 250 -25.73 3.36 -22.19
CA GLY A 250 -25.96 2.92 -23.57
C GLY A 250 -24.91 1.95 -24.14
N ALA A 251 -23.99 1.42 -23.32
CA ALA A 251 -23.15 0.31 -23.75
C ALA A 251 -24.01 -0.93 -24.04
N PHE A 252 -24.02 -1.40 -25.29
CA PHE A 252 -24.71 -2.64 -25.70
C PHE A 252 -24.42 -3.75 -24.68
N GLU A 253 -25.48 -4.41 -24.18
CA GLU A 253 -25.40 -5.43 -23.13
C GLU A 253 -24.69 -6.70 -23.64
N LYS A 254 -23.37 -6.65 -23.71
CA LYS A 254 -22.50 -7.82 -23.89
C LYS A 254 -21.87 -8.13 -22.54
N LYS A 255 -22.29 -9.23 -21.92
CA LYS A 255 -21.68 -9.71 -20.68
C LYS A 255 -20.38 -10.44 -21.03
N CYS A 256 -19.33 -10.21 -20.24
CA CYS A 256 -18.11 -11.00 -20.28
C CYS A 256 -18.44 -12.46 -19.93
N ASP A 257 -17.91 -13.42 -20.68
CA ASP A 257 -18.18 -14.84 -20.40
C ASP A 257 -17.57 -15.31 -19.08
N LYS A 258 -16.56 -14.58 -18.56
CA LYS A 258 -15.82 -14.91 -17.35
C LYS A 258 -16.50 -14.35 -16.09
N CYS A 259 -16.56 -13.03 -15.91
CA CYS A 259 -17.18 -12.41 -14.73
C CYS A 259 -18.66 -12.05 -14.89
N ARG A 260 -19.25 -12.22 -16.08
CA ARG A 260 -20.64 -11.89 -16.40
C ARG A 260 -21.01 -10.39 -16.31
N ILE A 261 -20.00 -9.51 -16.21
CA ILE A 261 -20.17 -8.05 -16.21
C ILE A 261 -19.92 -7.50 -17.62
N ASN A 262 -20.56 -6.38 -17.97
CA ASN A 262 -20.28 -5.65 -19.20
C ASN A 262 -19.11 -4.67 -19.00
N HIS A 263 -17.98 -4.92 -19.66
CA HIS A 263 -16.79 -4.06 -19.60
C HIS A 263 -16.79 -2.93 -20.64
N ARG A 264 -17.74 -2.90 -21.58
CA ARG A 264 -17.78 -1.88 -22.62
C ARG A 264 -17.98 -0.49 -22.02
N THR A 265 -17.21 0.46 -22.51
CA THR A 265 -17.26 1.86 -22.06
C THR A 265 -18.27 2.69 -22.84
N GLY A 266 -18.91 2.11 -23.86
CA GLY A 266 -19.85 2.79 -24.75
C GLY A 266 -19.16 3.49 -25.94
N ARG A 267 -17.83 3.54 -25.98
CA ARG A 267 -17.05 4.17 -27.05
C ARG A 267 -16.67 3.18 -28.16
N ARG A 268 -16.40 3.69 -29.36
CA ARG A 268 -15.84 2.96 -30.51
C ARG A 268 -14.33 3.18 -30.60
N CYS A 269 -13.63 2.22 -31.21
CA CYS A 269 -12.22 2.35 -31.53
C CYS A 269 -12.00 3.51 -32.50
N SER A 270 -10.94 4.29 -32.27
CA SER A 270 -10.51 5.38 -33.16
C SER A 270 -9.41 4.94 -34.14
N GLU A 271 -8.95 3.69 -34.08
CA GLU A 271 -8.00 3.17 -35.07
C GLU A 271 -8.63 3.08 -36.45
N LYS A 272 -7.86 3.51 -37.46
CA LYS A 272 -8.31 3.50 -38.85
C LYS A 272 -8.64 2.07 -39.30
N GLY A 273 -9.88 1.86 -39.74
CA GLY A 273 -10.35 0.54 -40.20
C GLY A 273 -10.81 -0.40 -39.08
N CYS A 274 -10.83 0.05 -37.82
CA CYS A 274 -11.40 -0.72 -36.71
C CYS A 274 -12.76 -0.16 -36.29
N ASP A 275 -13.76 -1.03 -36.21
CA ASP A 275 -15.13 -0.73 -35.77
C ASP A 275 -15.46 -1.32 -34.38
N GLY A 276 -14.44 -1.85 -33.69
CA GLY A 276 -14.59 -2.52 -32.40
C GLY A 276 -15.04 -1.59 -31.28
N TYR A 277 -15.64 -2.16 -30.23
CA TYR A 277 -15.98 -1.42 -29.02
C TYR A 277 -14.78 -1.30 -28.09
N MET A 278 -14.74 -0.18 -27.37
CA MET A 278 -13.80 0.01 -26.27
C MET A 278 -14.31 -0.66 -25.00
N ILE A 279 -13.43 -1.36 -24.30
CA ILE A 279 -13.66 -1.95 -22.99
C ILE A 279 -12.68 -1.36 -21.97
N ASN A 280 -13.12 -1.19 -20.73
CA ASN A 280 -12.22 -0.78 -19.65
C ASN A 280 -11.27 -1.94 -19.29
N THR A 281 -10.08 -1.61 -18.80
CA THR A 281 -9.05 -2.60 -18.46
C THR A 281 -9.16 -3.14 -17.02
N ILE A 282 -10.08 -2.60 -16.21
CA ILE A 282 -10.25 -3.02 -14.81
C ILE A 282 -10.76 -4.45 -14.75
N ILE A 283 -10.04 -5.29 -14.00
CA ILE A 283 -10.48 -6.64 -13.68
C ILE A 283 -11.36 -6.63 -12.43
N ASN A 284 -12.32 -7.53 -12.37
CA ASN A 284 -13.16 -7.78 -11.21
C ASN A 284 -12.87 -9.17 -10.63
N PHE A 285 -13.44 -9.47 -9.46
CA PHE A 285 -13.42 -10.85 -8.96
C PHE A 285 -14.08 -11.79 -9.99
N GLY A 286 -13.35 -12.86 -10.34
CA GLY A 286 -13.76 -13.82 -11.36
C GLY A 286 -13.24 -13.50 -12.77
N ASP A 287 -12.67 -12.31 -13.01
CA ASP A 287 -11.88 -12.06 -14.21
C ASP A 287 -10.49 -12.68 -14.10
N TYR A 288 -9.91 -13.04 -15.24
CA TYR A 288 -8.49 -13.39 -15.33
C TYR A 288 -7.66 -12.13 -15.51
N LEU A 289 -6.41 -12.16 -15.01
CA LEU A 289 -5.40 -11.17 -15.40
C LEU A 289 -5.18 -11.23 -16.92
N GLU A 290 -4.85 -10.09 -17.52
CA GLU A 290 -4.49 -10.04 -18.93
C GLU A 290 -3.18 -10.82 -19.16
N SER A 291 -3.19 -11.79 -20.08
CA SER A 291 -2.08 -12.74 -20.24
C SER A 291 -0.80 -12.08 -20.72
N ASP A 292 -0.89 -11.07 -21.59
CA ASP A 292 0.25 -10.26 -22.05
C ASP A 292 0.90 -9.51 -20.89
N VAL A 293 0.08 -8.87 -20.04
CA VAL A 293 0.56 -8.10 -18.87
C VAL A 293 1.20 -9.03 -17.84
N LEU A 294 0.55 -10.15 -17.52
CA LEU A 294 1.08 -11.13 -16.57
C LEU A 294 2.35 -11.79 -17.08
N SER A 295 2.42 -12.14 -18.38
CA SER A 295 3.61 -12.75 -18.97
C SER A 295 4.81 -11.82 -18.93
N ARG A 296 4.62 -10.53 -19.25
CA ARG A 296 5.67 -9.50 -19.12
C ARG A 296 6.12 -9.35 -17.67
N ALA A 297 5.19 -9.23 -16.73
CA ALA A 297 5.51 -9.14 -15.31
C ALA A 297 6.28 -10.38 -14.82
N THR A 298 5.90 -11.57 -15.28
CA THR A 298 6.57 -12.83 -14.95
C THR A 298 7.98 -12.87 -15.52
N ALA A 299 8.17 -12.49 -16.78
CA ALA A 299 9.50 -12.45 -17.40
C ALA A 299 10.46 -11.55 -16.62
N GLU A 300 10.00 -10.35 -16.24
CA GLU A 300 10.78 -9.40 -15.44
C GLU A 300 11.05 -9.91 -14.01
N ALA A 301 10.06 -10.56 -13.39
CA ALA A 301 10.20 -11.16 -12.07
C ALA A 301 11.21 -12.31 -12.02
N ARG A 302 11.35 -13.08 -13.11
CA ARG A 302 12.31 -14.19 -13.17
C ARG A 302 13.76 -13.71 -13.28
N LEU A 303 13.99 -12.55 -13.89
CA LEU A 303 15.31 -11.94 -14.07
C LEU A 303 15.85 -11.22 -12.82
N THR A 304 15.01 -11.00 -11.82
CA THR A 304 15.32 -10.06 -10.74
C THR A 304 16.30 -10.60 -9.70
N ASP A 305 17.24 -9.76 -9.28
CA ASP A 305 18.10 -10.00 -8.12
C ASP A 305 17.71 -9.17 -6.88
N ALA A 306 16.70 -8.31 -7.01
CA ALA A 306 16.13 -7.53 -5.91
C ALA A 306 14.68 -7.11 -6.17
N VAL A 307 13.80 -7.31 -5.19
CA VAL A 307 12.38 -6.92 -5.27
C VAL A 307 12.05 -5.91 -4.19
N LEU A 308 11.63 -4.71 -4.58
CA LEU A 308 11.13 -3.67 -3.67
C LEU A 308 9.60 -3.68 -3.62
N VAL A 309 9.02 -4.27 -2.57
CA VAL A 309 7.58 -4.30 -2.31
C VAL A 309 7.15 -3.10 -1.46
N LEU A 310 6.19 -2.32 -1.96
CA LEU A 310 5.67 -1.13 -1.30
C LEU A 310 4.14 -1.16 -1.20
N GLY A 311 3.62 -1.07 0.02
CA GLY A 311 2.20 -0.84 0.27
C GLY A 311 1.27 -1.96 -0.21
N SER A 312 1.75 -3.20 -0.23
CA SER A 312 0.93 -4.39 -0.50
C SER A 312 0.95 -5.38 0.65
N THR A 313 -0.21 -6.00 0.91
CA THR A 313 -0.33 -7.12 1.87
C THR A 313 0.05 -8.46 1.25
N LEU A 314 0.30 -8.50 -0.07
CA LEU A 314 0.72 -9.70 -0.82
C LEU A 314 -0.23 -10.91 -0.63
N ARG A 315 -1.54 -10.67 -0.59
CA ARG A 315 -2.56 -11.72 -0.36
C ARG A 315 -3.31 -12.20 -1.62
N VAL A 316 -3.11 -11.54 -2.75
CA VAL A 316 -3.91 -11.80 -3.96
C VAL A 316 -3.04 -12.47 -5.01
N SER A 317 -3.26 -13.78 -5.19
CA SER A 317 -2.66 -14.56 -6.26
C SER A 317 -3.39 -14.35 -7.59
N PRO A 318 -2.70 -14.46 -8.74
CA PRO A 318 -1.27 -14.79 -8.87
C PRO A 318 -0.31 -13.59 -8.72
N ALA A 319 -0.82 -12.39 -8.45
CA ALA A 319 0.00 -11.17 -8.41
C ALA A 319 1.08 -11.20 -7.32
N ASN A 320 0.75 -11.69 -6.12
CA ASN A 320 1.71 -11.78 -5.02
C ASN A 320 2.85 -12.77 -5.28
N ASP A 321 2.65 -13.80 -6.10
CA ASP A 321 3.65 -14.84 -6.35
C ASP A 321 4.86 -14.28 -7.11
N LEU A 322 4.65 -13.23 -7.91
CA LEU A 322 5.69 -12.55 -8.70
C LEU A 322 6.86 -12.01 -7.85
N VAL A 323 6.65 -11.73 -6.55
CA VAL A 323 7.72 -11.20 -5.69
C VAL A 323 8.76 -12.24 -5.29
N ALA A 324 8.50 -13.52 -5.58
CA ALA A 324 9.36 -14.66 -5.23
C ALA A 324 9.64 -15.58 -6.44
N MET A 325 9.47 -15.07 -7.66
CA MET A 325 9.63 -15.84 -8.91
C MET A 325 11.04 -15.78 -9.52
N SER A 326 12.01 -15.15 -8.86
CA SER A 326 13.38 -15.07 -9.40
C SER A 326 13.93 -16.47 -9.69
N ASP A 327 14.58 -16.64 -10.85
CA ASP A 327 15.29 -17.87 -11.19
C ASP A 327 16.63 -17.97 -10.43
N GLY A 328 17.10 -16.89 -9.80
CA GLY A 328 18.33 -16.81 -9.03
C GLY A 328 18.15 -16.27 -7.61
N PRO A 329 19.26 -16.03 -6.88
CA PRO A 329 19.22 -15.35 -5.59
C PRO A 329 18.63 -13.94 -5.74
N SER A 330 17.66 -13.59 -4.91
CA SER A 330 17.00 -12.28 -4.95
C SER A 330 16.77 -11.73 -3.55
N ARG A 331 17.05 -10.43 -3.38
CA ARG A 331 16.79 -9.72 -2.11
C ARG A 331 15.37 -9.17 -2.07
N LEU A 332 14.57 -9.61 -1.10
CA LEU A 332 13.17 -9.17 -0.95
C LEU A 332 13.03 -8.05 0.10
N MET A 333 12.71 -6.85 -0.34
CA MET A 333 12.61 -5.65 0.50
C MET A 333 11.15 -5.23 0.61
N ILE A 334 10.53 -5.37 1.79
CA ILE A 334 9.09 -5.14 1.99
C ILE A 334 8.85 -3.99 2.96
N CYS A 335 8.20 -2.93 2.46
CA CYS A 335 7.60 -1.87 3.26
C CYS A 335 6.08 -1.93 3.21
N ASN A 336 5.47 -2.22 4.35
CA ASN A 336 4.02 -2.24 4.52
C ASN A 336 3.69 -2.10 6.00
N ARG A 337 2.58 -1.44 6.37
CA ARG A 337 2.17 -1.34 7.78
C ARG A 337 1.68 -2.66 8.36
N GLN A 338 1.07 -3.52 7.54
CA GLN A 338 0.55 -4.81 7.98
C GLN A 338 1.52 -5.94 7.63
N THR A 339 1.42 -7.07 8.33
CA THR A 339 2.20 -8.27 8.01
C THR A 339 1.84 -8.83 6.63
N THR A 340 2.82 -9.47 5.98
CA THR A 340 2.64 -10.16 4.70
C THR A 340 3.00 -11.65 4.82
N PRO A 341 2.50 -12.52 3.93
CA PRO A 341 2.92 -13.93 3.90
C PRO A 341 4.43 -14.13 3.65
N TYR A 342 5.12 -13.11 3.14
CA TYR A 342 6.53 -13.17 2.76
C TYR A 342 7.47 -12.58 3.83
N ASP A 343 6.95 -12.10 4.97
CA ASP A 343 7.78 -11.48 6.02
C ASP A 343 8.87 -12.42 6.55
N ALA A 344 8.61 -13.73 6.58
CA ALA A 344 9.58 -14.74 7.02
C ALA A 344 10.72 -14.94 6.01
N VAL A 345 10.45 -14.75 4.71
CA VAL A 345 11.45 -14.89 3.64
C VAL A 345 12.55 -13.83 3.80
N CYS A 346 12.20 -12.61 4.18
CA CYS A 346 13.17 -11.54 4.45
C CYS A 346 14.18 -11.90 5.56
N LYS A 347 13.87 -12.89 6.42
CA LYS A 347 14.73 -13.28 7.55
C LYS A 347 15.58 -14.53 7.26
N LEU A 348 15.36 -15.19 6.13
CA LEU A 348 16.20 -16.31 5.72
C LEU A 348 17.61 -15.81 5.44
N ILE A 349 18.62 -16.65 5.69
CA ILE A 349 20.01 -16.35 5.37
C ILE A 349 20.31 -16.87 3.97
N GLY A 350 20.86 -15.99 3.14
CA GLY A 350 21.22 -16.27 1.76
C GLY A 350 22.56 -16.99 1.63
N PRO A 351 22.94 -17.38 0.41
CA PRO A 351 24.23 -18.03 0.13
C PRO A 351 25.45 -17.17 0.47
N ASP A 352 25.28 -15.85 0.59
CA ASP A 352 26.28 -14.86 0.97
C ASP A 352 26.39 -14.64 2.49
N ASP A 353 25.72 -15.48 3.30
CA ASP A 353 25.60 -15.38 4.76
C ASP A 353 24.92 -14.07 5.24
N GLU A 354 24.20 -13.40 4.33
CA GLU A 354 23.45 -12.18 4.61
C GLU A 354 21.93 -12.45 4.57
N PRO A 355 21.10 -11.61 5.22
CA PRO A 355 19.65 -11.74 5.10
C PRO A 355 19.18 -11.67 3.64
N MET A 356 18.31 -12.60 3.25
CA MET A 356 17.65 -12.64 1.94
C MET A 356 16.68 -11.46 1.71
N GLY A 357 16.52 -10.56 2.68
CA GLY A 357 15.66 -9.42 2.52
C GLY A 357 15.58 -8.49 3.73
N TYR A 358 14.71 -7.50 3.60
CA TYR A 358 14.49 -6.47 4.61
C TYR A 358 13.00 -6.26 4.81
N ARG A 359 12.53 -6.33 6.06
CA ARG A 359 11.13 -6.07 6.39
C ARG A 359 11.02 -4.82 7.25
N LEU A 360 10.29 -3.82 6.76
CA LEU A 360 10.04 -2.55 7.44
C LEU A 360 8.55 -2.24 7.61
N PHE A 361 8.10 -2.15 8.85
CA PHE A 361 6.74 -1.72 9.16
C PHE A 361 6.65 -0.19 9.15
N GLY A 362 5.83 0.38 8.28
CA GLY A 362 5.64 1.83 8.26
C GLY A 362 5.09 2.39 6.96
N ASP A 363 5.20 3.71 6.85
CA ASP A 363 4.72 4.49 5.73
C ASP A 363 5.70 4.49 4.56
N CYS A 364 5.19 4.16 3.38
CA CYS A 364 6.03 4.11 2.18
C CYS A 364 6.64 5.48 1.86
N ASP A 365 5.89 6.58 2.02
CA ASP A 365 6.43 7.92 1.78
C ASP A 365 7.56 8.29 2.76
N ILE A 366 7.46 7.88 4.03
CA ILE A 366 8.52 8.11 5.03
C ILE A 366 9.76 7.29 4.67
N LEU A 367 9.59 6.02 4.33
CA LEU A 367 10.70 5.17 3.88
C LEU A 367 11.36 5.75 2.64
N MET A 368 10.58 6.05 1.60
CA MET A 368 11.12 6.48 0.31
C MET A 368 11.84 7.81 0.43
N ARG A 369 11.40 8.75 1.28
CA ARG A 369 12.18 9.97 1.59
C ARG A 369 13.57 9.63 2.16
N ASN A 370 13.65 8.68 3.09
CA ASN A 370 14.94 8.24 3.63
C ASN A 370 15.78 7.51 2.57
N VAL A 371 15.18 6.67 1.73
CA VAL A 371 15.89 5.98 0.63
C VAL A 371 16.47 7.00 -0.34
N MET A 372 15.69 7.99 -0.77
CA MET A 372 16.14 9.01 -1.71
C MET A 372 17.29 9.86 -1.15
N ARG A 373 17.34 10.10 0.17
CA ARG A 373 18.48 10.75 0.85
C ARG A 373 19.80 9.97 0.76
N PHE A 374 19.72 8.63 0.67
CA PHE A 374 20.90 7.79 0.50
C PHE A 374 21.21 7.50 -0.97
N VAL A 375 20.21 7.59 -1.86
CA VAL A 375 20.38 7.36 -3.29
C VAL A 375 20.99 8.58 -3.99
N LEU A 376 20.43 9.77 -3.76
CA LEU A 376 20.86 11.03 -4.39
C LEU A 376 21.94 11.72 -3.55
N SER A 377 22.81 12.50 -4.20
CA SER A 377 23.64 13.48 -3.49
C SER A 377 22.76 14.56 -2.83
N PRO A 378 23.25 15.26 -1.78
CA PRO A 378 22.49 16.33 -1.15
C PRO A 378 22.01 17.41 -2.13
N GLU A 379 22.84 17.77 -3.12
CA GLU A 379 22.53 18.76 -4.14
C GLU A 379 21.44 18.27 -5.09
N GLU A 380 21.56 17.04 -5.61
CA GLU A 380 20.55 16.42 -6.48
C GLU A 380 19.21 16.26 -5.77
N LEU A 381 19.24 15.85 -4.49
CA LEU A 381 18.04 15.72 -3.67
C LEU A 381 17.35 17.08 -3.49
N CYS A 382 18.10 18.14 -3.18
CA CYS A 382 17.56 19.48 -3.04
C CYS A 382 16.86 19.93 -4.33
N VAL A 383 17.54 19.81 -5.47
CA VAL A 383 16.97 20.18 -6.78
C VAL A 383 15.70 19.37 -7.09
N TRP A 384 15.73 18.07 -6.81
CA TRP A 384 14.59 17.19 -7.09
C TRP A 384 13.39 17.46 -6.17
N GLU A 385 13.60 17.77 -4.89
CA GLU A 385 12.56 18.16 -3.94
C GLU A 385 11.98 19.54 -4.26
N ASP A 386 12.82 20.52 -4.59
CA ASP A 386 12.40 21.87 -4.96
C ASP A 386 11.52 21.87 -6.23
N GLY A 387 11.83 20.97 -7.17
CA GLY A 387 11.02 20.78 -8.40
C GLY A 387 9.65 20.13 -8.17
N ARG A 388 9.34 19.65 -6.96
CA ARG A 388 8.11 18.87 -6.69
C ARG A 388 6.83 19.66 -6.94
N GLN A 389 6.79 20.95 -6.58
CA GLN A 389 5.61 21.78 -6.82
C GLN A 389 5.30 21.93 -8.31
N ALA A 390 6.33 22.07 -9.14
CA ALA A 390 6.18 22.13 -10.60
C ALA A 390 5.64 20.80 -11.16
N ARG A 391 6.17 19.66 -10.70
CA ARG A 391 5.66 18.34 -11.09
C ARG A 391 4.19 18.15 -10.70
N MET A 392 3.78 18.59 -9.50
CA MET A 392 2.38 18.54 -9.08
C MET A 392 1.46 19.33 -10.03
N ALA A 393 1.89 20.50 -10.49
CA ALA A 393 1.16 21.29 -11.47
C ALA A 393 1.08 20.58 -12.83
N GLU A 394 2.18 19.99 -13.30
CA GLU A 394 2.21 19.21 -14.54
C GLU A 394 1.26 18.00 -14.47
N TYR A 395 1.25 17.27 -13.35
CA TYR A 395 0.32 16.17 -13.13
C TYR A 395 -1.14 16.63 -13.15
N ALA A 396 -1.41 17.84 -12.65
CA ALA A 396 -2.74 18.41 -12.77
C ALA A 396 -3.12 18.68 -14.22
N MET A 397 -2.24 19.32 -14.99
CA MET A 397 -2.45 19.60 -16.41
C MET A 397 -2.67 18.32 -17.23
N LYS A 398 -1.83 17.30 -17.04
CA LYS A 398 -1.95 15.99 -17.73
C LYS A 398 -3.29 15.31 -17.49
N ARG A 399 -3.87 15.48 -16.29
CA ARG A 399 -5.16 14.87 -15.94
C ARG A 399 -6.36 15.72 -16.35
N THR A 400 -6.19 17.02 -16.59
CA THR A 400 -7.26 17.94 -17.03
C THR A 400 -7.22 18.30 -18.51
N ALA A 401 -6.18 17.90 -19.26
CA ALA A 401 -6.12 18.07 -20.70
C ALA A 401 -7.24 17.22 -21.35
N VAL A 402 -8.27 17.90 -21.85
CA VAL A 402 -9.45 17.31 -22.51
C VAL A 402 -9.18 17.10 -23.98
#